data_AF-A0A1W9M1C1-F1
#
_entry.id   AF-A0A1W9M1C1-F1
#
_cell.length_a   1.000
_cell.length_b   1.000
_cell.length_c   1.000
_cell.angle_alpha   90.00
_cell.angle_beta   90.00
_cell.angle_gamma   90.00
#
_symmetry.space_group_name_H-M   'P 1'
#
loop_
_entity.id
_entity.type
_entity.pdbx_description
1 polymer ?
#
loop_
_entity_poly.entity_id
_entity_poly.type
_entity_poly.pdbx_seq_one_letter_code
_entity_poly.pdbx_strand_id
1 'polypeptide(L)'
;MTTFEIASLTINTISSVAIVASAIYVALQFRRAAKIHAQNLEWNKRIETRKKLDDYNRLDSALYLNERFKFVGRKHSVPIDEITKAIEDDHQVEVHLSRLLNYYEAIALGIENNFYDEYIVKSTRRGAMIRTFTAFEEYIAYDRREHSPMTYIKYEAIVKKWIDEERKEQGLPPTGKVCQCKSVSVDGYTFCSSVC
;
A
#
# COMPACT_ATOMS: atom_id res chain seq x y z
N MET A 1 26.99 37.72 -60.04
CA MET A 1 26.54 36.53 -59.30
C MET A 1 26.00 35.55 -60.33
N THR A 2 26.60 34.38 -60.44
CA THR A 2 26.15 33.38 -61.43
C THR A 2 24.86 32.74 -60.94
N THR A 3 23.99 32.29 -61.84
CA THR A 3 22.71 31.63 -61.49
C THR A 3 22.91 30.43 -60.57
N PHE A 4 24.06 29.77 -60.66
CA PHE A 4 24.47 28.65 -59.81
C PHE A 4 24.73 29.06 -58.34
N GLU A 5 25.37 30.21 -58.09
CA GLU A 5 25.63 30.71 -56.73
C GLU A 5 24.33 31.05 -56.00
N ILE A 6 23.37 31.66 -56.70
CA ILE A 6 22.05 31.99 -56.16
C ILE A 6 21.27 30.71 -55.83
N ALA A 7 21.31 29.71 -56.73
CA ALA A 7 20.65 28.42 -56.50
C ALA A 7 21.24 27.68 -55.29
N SER A 8 22.58 27.62 -55.18
CA SER A 8 23.28 26.99 -54.06
C SER A 8 22.98 27.65 -52.71
N LEU A 9 23.00 28.99 -52.67
CA LEU A 9 22.66 29.73 -51.46
C LEU A 9 21.21 29.46 -51.01
N THR A 10 20.28 29.45 -51.97
CA THR A 10 18.86 29.20 -51.70
C THR A 10 18.64 27.79 -51.13
N ILE A 11 19.30 26.77 -51.71
CA ILE A 11 19.21 25.38 -51.23
C ILE A 11 19.76 25.25 -49.81
N ASN A 12 20.89 25.90 -49.50
CA ASN A 12 21.49 25.86 -48.16
C ASN A 12 20.62 26.55 -47.11
N THR A 13 19.99 27.68 -47.45
CA THR A 13 19.05 28.35 -46.53
C THR A 13 17.82 27.50 -46.25
N ILE A 14 17.21 26.89 -47.28
CA ILE A 14 16.04 26.01 -47.11
C ILE A 14 16.41 24.79 -46.26
N SER A 15 17.56 24.17 -46.54
CA SER A 15 18.05 23.03 -45.77
C SER A 15 18.27 23.39 -44.30
N SER A 16 18.86 24.56 -44.04
CA SER A 16 19.11 25.04 -42.67
C SER A 16 17.81 25.27 -41.89
N VAL A 17 16.80 25.89 -42.52
CA VAL A 17 15.48 26.08 -41.92
C VAL A 17 14.80 24.75 -41.65
N ALA A 18 14.89 23.80 -42.57
CA ALA A 18 14.34 22.45 -42.39
C ALA A 18 14.98 21.71 -41.21
N ILE A 19 16.30 21.84 -41.02
CA ILE A 19 17.02 21.24 -39.87
C ILE A 19 16.53 21.85 -38.56
N VAL A 20 16.42 23.18 -38.46
CA VAL A 20 15.93 23.86 -37.26
C VAL A 20 14.48 23.46 -36.95
N ALA A 21 13.61 23.45 -37.96
CA ALA A 21 12.22 23.02 -37.80
C ALA A 21 12.12 21.56 -37.34
N SER A 22 12.95 20.67 -37.89
CA SER A 22 13.03 19.26 -37.50
C SER A 22 13.51 19.10 -36.06
N ALA A 23 14.52 19.86 -35.63
CA ALA A 23 15.01 19.85 -34.24
C ALA A 23 13.92 20.29 -33.26
N ILE A 24 13.16 21.34 -33.59
CA ILE A 24 12.01 21.80 -32.79
C ILE A 24 10.94 20.71 -32.72
N TYR A 25 10.60 20.08 -33.84
CA TYR A 25 9.62 19.00 -33.89
C TYR A 25 10.03 17.81 -33.00
N VAL A 26 11.28 17.37 -33.09
CA VAL A 26 11.83 16.28 -32.27
C VAL A 26 11.79 16.65 -30.78
N ALA A 27 12.13 17.88 -30.41
CA ALA A 27 12.04 18.34 -29.02
C ALA A 27 10.60 18.30 -28.48
N LEU A 28 9.62 18.70 -29.30
CA LEU A 28 8.20 18.58 -28.95
C LEU A 28 7.75 17.12 -28.84
N GLN A 29 8.23 16.25 -29.73
CA GLN A 29 7.95 14.81 -29.69
C GLN A 29 8.47 14.16 -28.42
N PHE A 30 9.71 14.47 -27.99
CA PHE A 30 10.26 13.97 -26.72
C PHE A 30 9.42 14.42 -25.51
N ARG A 31 8.96 15.69 -25.49
CA ARG A 31 8.08 16.18 -24.42
C ARG A 31 6.75 15.43 -24.38
N ARG A 32 6.16 15.13 -25.54
CA ARG A 32 4.93 14.34 -25.63
C ARG A 32 5.17 12.89 -25.20
N ALA A 33 6.26 12.28 -25.66
CA ALA A 33 6.65 10.93 -25.29
C ALA A 33 6.82 10.80 -23.78
N ALA A 34 7.52 11.74 -23.13
CA ALA A 34 7.68 11.75 -21.67
C ALA A 34 6.34 11.78 -20.93
N LYS A 35 5.37 12.58 -21.39
CA LYS A 35 4.02 12.62 -20.82
C LYS A 35 3.27 11.30 -21.02
N ILE A 36 3.34 10.73 -22.21
CA ILE A 36 2.71 9.44 -22.54
C ILE A 36 3.34 8.32 -21.70
N HIS A 37 4.65 8.30 -21.52
CA HIS A 37 5.33 7.32 -20.67
C HIS A 37 4.90 7.42 -19.21
N ALA A 38 4.76 8.63 -18.67
CA ALA A 38 4.25 8.83 -17.32
C ALA A 38 2.81 8.32 -17.16
N GLN A 39 1.92 8.66 -18.11
CA GLN A 39 0.53 8.16 -18.12
C GLN A 39 0.46 6.64 -18.26
N ASN A 40 1.30 6.05 -19.12
CA ASN A 40 1.39 4.60 -19.29
C ASN A 40 1.90 3.92 -18.02
N LEU A 41 2.88 4.51 -17.32
CA LEU A 41 3.37 3.98 -16.05
C LEU A 41 2.27 3.96 -15.00
N GLU A 42 1.51 5.06 -14.86
CA GLU A 42 0.37 5.13 -13.95
C GLU A 42 -0.72 4.12 -14.32
N TRP A 43 -1.05 4.01 -15.61
CA TRP A 43 -2.02 3.03 -16.10
C TRP A 43 -1.58 1.60 -15.77
N ASN A 44 -0.33 1.26 -16.05
CA ASN A 44 0.24 -0.06 -15.76
C ASN A 44 0.21 -0.35 -14.25
N LYS A 45 0.55 0.63 -13.41
CA LYS A 45 0.46 0.50 -11.95
C LYS A 45 -0.96 0.11 -11.50
N ARG A 46 -1.99 0.76 -12.05
CA ARG A 46 -3.39 0.45 -11.72
C ARG A 46 -3.80 -0.95 -12.19
N ILE A 47 -3.37 -1.35 -13.39
CA ILE A 47 -3.62 -2.68 -13.94
C ILE A 47 -2.95 -3.77 -13.11
N GLU A 48 -1.67 -3.59 -12.76
CA GLU A 48 -0.93 -4.56 -11.92
C GLU A 48 -1.52 -4.65 -10.51
N THR A 49 -1.97 -3.53 -9.95
CA THR A 49 -2.70 -3.53 -8.68
C THR A 49 -3.99 -4.36 -8.78
N ARG A 50 -4.79 -4.16 -9.83
CA ARG A 50 -6.03 -4.91 -10.05
C ARG A 50 -5.77 -6.41 -10.22
N LYS A 51 -4.81 -6.78 -11.07
CA LYS A 51 -4.39 -8.19 -11.24
C LYS A 51 -4.01 -8.83 -9.91
N LYS A 52 -3.20 -8.13 -9.09
CA LYS A 52 -2.79 -8.66 -7.78
C LYS A 52 -3.98 -8.82 -6.84
N LEU A 53 -4.94 -7.90 -6.86
CA LEU A 53 -6.16 -7.98 -6.05
C LEU A 53 -7.10 -9.11 -6.51
N ASP A 54 -7.10 -9.46 -7.79
CA ASP A 54 -7.88 -10.58 -8.32
C ASP A 54 -7.30 -11.94 -7.90
N ASP A 55 -5.98 -12.04 -7.71
CA ASP A 55 -5.35 -13.26 -7.15
C ASP A 55 -5.86 -13.59 -5.75
N TYR A 56 -6.33 -12.59 -4.98
CA TYR A 56 -6.97 -12.86 -3.69
C TYR A 56 -8.20 -13.75 -3.82
N ASN A 57 -8.99 -13.58 -4.89
CA ASN A 57 -10.20 -14.38 -5.06
C ASN A 57 -9.87 -15.86 -5.32
N ARG A 58 -8.60 -16.18 -5.60
CA ARG A 58 -8.07 -17.53 -5.71
C ARG A 58 -7.49 -18.06 -4.39
N LEU A 59 -7.39 -17.21 -3.36
CA LEU A 59 -6.96 -17.59 -2.01
C LEU A 59 -8.19 -18.01 -1.17
N ASP A 60 -8.41 -19.31 -1.13
CA ASP A 60 -9.30 -20.01 -0.21
C ASP A 60 -8.88 -19.85 1.27
N SER A 61 -7.64 -19.47 1.55
CA SER A 61 -7.14 -19.24 2.93
C SER A 61 -8.02 -18.33 3.78
N ALA A 62 -8.55 -17.24 3.23
CA ALA A 62 -9.38 -16.33 4.01
C ALA A 62 -10.72 -16.98 4.41
N LEU A 63 -11.30 -17.78 3.51
CA LEU A 63 -12.53 -18.53 3.79
C LEU A 63 -12.24 -19.62 4.82
N TYR A 64 -11.21 -20.43 4.58
CA TYR A 64 -10.78 -21.52 5.47
C TYR A 64 -10.55 -21.03 6.91
N LEU A 65 -9.75 -19.98 7.07
CA LEU A 65 -9.46 -19.42 8.39
C LEU A 65 -10.69 -18.78 9.04
N ASN A 66 -11.61 -18.23 8.23
CA ASN A 66 -12.85 -17.68 8.77
C ASN A 66 -13.82 -18.78 9.21
N GLU A 67 -13.87 -19.92 8.54
CA GLU A 67 -14.66 -21.07 8.99
C GLU A 67 -14.13 -21.61 10.32
N ARG A 68 -12.81 -21.65 10.49
CA ARG A 68 -12.16 -22.14 11.73
C ARG A 68 -12.27 -21.15 12.90
N PHE A 69 -11.92 -19.90 12.68
CA PHE A 69 -11.79 -18.91 13.77
C PHE A 69 -12.93 -17.89 13.83
N LYS A 70 -13.77 -17.81 12.79
CA LYS A 70 -14.82 -16.77 12.64
C LYS A 70 -14.28 -15.35 12.76
N PHE A 71 -13.05 -15.15 12.29
CA PHE A 71 -12.28 -13.95 12.57
C PHE A 71 -12.87 -12.67 11.92
N VAL A 72 -13.66 -12.80 10.85
CA VAL A 72 -14.29 -11.64 10.19
C VAL A 72 -15.26 -10.90 11.13
N GLY A 73 -15.89 -11.61 12.06
CA GLY A 73 -16.81 -11.03 13.04
C GLY A 73 -16.18 -10.72 14.40
N ARG A 74 -14.91 -11.09 14.63
CA ARG A 74 -14.24 -10.87 15.92
C ARG A 74 -13.79 -9.41 16.05
N LYS A 75 -13.92 -8.86 17.26
CA LYS A 75 -13.42 -7.52 17.64
C LYS A 75 -12.03 -7.55 18.27
N HIS A 76 -11.59 -8.72 18.70
CA HIS A 76 -10.34 -8.93 19.42
C HIS A 76 -9.50 -10.01 18.72
N SER A 77 -8.21 -10.03 19.00
CA SER A 77 -7.30 -11.06 18.48
C SER A 77 -7.78 -12.45 18.88
N VAL A 78 -7.55 -13.40 17.99
CA VAL A 78 -7.63 -14.83 18.33
C VAL A 78 -6.45 -15.12 19.27
N PRO A 79 -6.69 -15.69 20.46
CA PRO A 79 -5.63 -16.02 21.39
C PRO A 79 -4.61 -16.98 20.77
N ILE A 80 -3.32 -16.80 21.05
CA ILE A 80 -2.27 -17.66 20.50
C ILE A 80 -2.49 -19.13 20.83
N ASP A 81 -2.93 -19.46 22.04
CA ASP A 81 -3.20 -20.85 22.46
C ASP A 81 -4.29 -21.51 21.60
N GLU A 82 -5.29 -20.76 21.16
CA GLU A 82 -6.35 -21.24 20.25
C GLU A 82 -5.76 -21.55 18.87
N ILE A 83 -4.84 -20.72 18.39
CA ILE A 83 -4.19 -20.88 17.09
C ILE A 83 -3.22 -22.06 17.12
N THR A 84 -2.34 -22.15 18.12
CA THR A 84 -1.36 -23.25 18.25
C THR A 84 -2.07 -24.59 18.34
N LYS A 85 -3.13 -24.68 19.16
CA LYS A 85 -3.94 -25.90 19.24
C LYS A 85 -4.60 -26.22 17.90
N ALA A 86 -5.11 -25.22 17.18
CA ALA A 86 -5.69 -25.44 15.86
C ALA A 86 -4.66 -25.91 14.82
N ILE A 87 -3.40 -25.49 14.94
CA ILE A 87 -2.29 -25.96 14.09
C ILE A 87 -1.90 -27.40 14.44
N GLU A 88 -1.90 -27.76 15.73
CA GLU A 88 -1.67 -29.14 16.17
C GLU A 88 -2.78 -30.09 15.70
N ASP A 89 -4.04 -29.64 15.76
CA ASP A 89 -5.19 -30.39 15.28
C ASP A 89 -5.18 -30.55 13.75
N ASP A 90 -4.77 -29.50 13.02
CA ASP A 90 -4.74 -29.46 11.57
C ASP A 90 -3.64 -28.55 11.03
N HIS A 91 -2.58 -29.17 10.50
CA HIS A 91 -1.44 -28.46 9.93
C HIS A 91 -1.80 -27.55 8.73
N GLN A 92 -2.94 -27.76 8.07
CA GLN A 92 -3.40 -26.84 7.01
C GLN A 92 -3.68 -25.44 7.54
N VAL A 93 -3.99 -25.29 8.83
CA VAL A 93 -4.23 -23.98 9.46
C VAL A 93 -3.00 -23.08 9.33
N GLU A 94 -1.81 -23.61 9.62
CA GLU A 94 -0.55 -22.88 9.49
C GLU A 94 -0.30 -22.47 8.03
N VAL A 95 -0.46 -23.42 7.10
CA VAL A 95 -0.29 -23.16 5.66
C VAL A 95 -1.22 -22.03 5.18
N HIS A 96 -2.49 -22.06 5.59
CA HIS A 96 -3.45 -21.02 5.22
C HIS A 96 -3.16 -19.68 5.89
N LEU A 97 -2.71 -19.68 7.16
CA LEU A 97 -2.25 -18.47 7.88
C LEU A 97 -1.09 -17.82 7.14
N SER A 98 -0.01 -18.57 6.91
CA SER A 98 1.17 -18.05 6.22
C SER A 98 0.83 -17.57 4.82
N ARG A 99 0.01 -18.30 4.05
CA ARG A 99 -0.42 -17.86 2.71
C ARG A 99 -1.17 -16.53 2.73
N LEU A 100 -2.12 -16.37 3.66
CA LEU A 100 -2.92 -15.14 3.75
C LEU A 100 -2.07 -13.95 4.20
N LEU A 101 -1.23 -14.13 5.22
CA LEU A 101 -0.38 -13.07 5.75
C LEU A 101 0.71 -12.67 4.76
N ASN A 102 1.34 -13.65 4.09
CA ASN A 102 2.31 -13.38 3.02
C ASN A 102 1.69 -12.64 1.84
N TYR A 103 0.43 -12.94 1.49
CA TYR A 103 -0.27 -12.21 0.44
C TYR A 103 -0.43 -10.73 0.81
N TYR A 104 -0.83 -10.42 2.04
CA TYR A 104 -0.97 -9.04 2.49
C TYR A 104 0.37 -8.32 2.67
N GLU A 105 1.42 -9.02 3.12
CA GLU A 105 2.79 -8.48 3.14
C GLU A 105 3.27 -8.13 1.73
N ALA A 106 3.03 -9.00 0.75
CA ALA A 106 3.38 -8.74 -0.64
C ALA A 106 2.65 -7.51 -1.22
N ILE A 107 1.38 -7.30 -0.84
CA ILE A 107 0.65 -6.07 -1.19
C ILE A 107 1.30 -4.85 -0.54
N ALA A 108 1.60 -4.92 0.76
CA ALA A 108 2.20 -3.81 1.49
C ALA A 108 3.57 -3.42 0.91
N LEU A 109 4.41 -4.42 0.57
CA LEU A 109 5.68 -4.23 -0.13
C LEU A 109 5.49 -3.58 -1.50
N GLY A 110 4.49 -4.01 -2.27
CA GLY A 110 4.23 -3.41 -3.58
C GLY A 110 3.75 -1.96 -3.48
N ILE A 111 3.03 -1.59 -2.42
CA ILE A 111 2.67 -0.19 -2.15
C ILE A 111 3.91 0.62 -1.78
N GLU A 112 4.74 0.13 -0.86
CA GLU A 112 5.97 0.80 -0.43
C GLU A 112 6.93 1.05 -1.60
N ASN A 113 7.08 0.07 -2.49
CA ASN A 113 7.93 0.18 -3.68
C ASN A 113 7.25 0.86 -4.88
N ASN A 114 6.07 1.47 -4.67
CA ASN A 114 5.31 2.20 -5.69
C ASN A 114 4.88 1.34 -6.91
N PHE A 115 4.89 0.01 -6.80
CA PHE A 115 4.37 -0.92 -7.80
C PHE A 115 2.85 -1.02 -7.76
N TYR A 116 2.24 -0.81 -6.59
CA TYR A 116 0.79 -0.85 -6.40
C TYR A 116 0.23 0.50 -5.99
N ASP A 117 -0.97 0.78 -6.48
CA ASP A 117 -1.73 1.98 -6.18
C ASP A 117 -2.44 1.80 -4.83
N GLU A 118 -1.93 2.49 -3.80
CA GLU A 118 -2.47 2.43 -2.45
C GLU A 118 -3.96 2.79 -2.40
N TYR A 119 -4.41 3.75 -3.21
CA TYR A 119 -5.81 4.15 -3.23
C TYR A 119 -6.71 2.99 -3.70
N ILE A 120 -6.30 2.26 -4.74
CA ILE A 120 -7.04 1.10 -5.24
C ILE A 120 -7.05 -0.04 -4.21
N VAL A 121 -5.91 -0.31 -3.59
CA VAL A 121 -5.83 -1.36 -2.55
C VAL A 121 -6.69 -0.98 -1.35
N LYS A 122 -6.54 0.24 -0.82
CA LYS A 122 -7.27 0.73 0.35
C LYS A 122 -8.78 0.71 0.10
N SER A 123 -9.25 1.23 -1.03
CA SER A 123 -10.68 1.23 -1.39
C SER A 123 -11.27 -0.19 -1.52
N THR A 124 -10.47 -1.18 -1.91
CA THR A 124 -10.95 -2.55 -2.11
C THR A 124 -10.81 -3.42 -0.85
N ARG A 125 -9.74 -3.25 -0.07
CA ARG A 125 -9.31 -4.24 0.95
C ARG A 125 -9.03 -3.65 2.33
N ARG A 126 -9.12 -2.33 2.57
CA ARG A 126 -8.82 -1.70 3.88
C ARG A 126 -9.44 -2.48 5.04
N GLY A 127 -10.75 -2.70 5.00
CA GLY A 127 -11.45 -3.40 6.09
C GLY A 127 -11.04 -4.86 6.26
N ALA A 128 -10.77 -5.58 5.16
CA ALA A 128 -10.33 -6.97 5.22
C ALA A 128 -8.93 -7.10 5.82
N MET A 129 -8.00 -6.25 5.39
CA MET A 129 -6.64 -6.19 5.92
C MET A 129 -6.62 -5.80 7.40
N ILE A 130 -7.34 -4.74 7.79
CA ILE A 130 -7.42 -4.35 9.21
C ILE A 130 -7.98 -5.51 10.05
N ARG A 131 -9.09 -6.12 9.65
CA ARG A 131 -9.69 -7.24 10.40
C ARG A 131 -8.77 -8.46 10.50
N THR A 132 -8.12 -8.86 9.40
CA THR A 132 -7.17 -9.98 9.43
C THR A 132 -5.99 -9.66 10.35
N PHE A 133 -5.43 -8.45 10.28
CA PHE A 133 -4.34 -8.06 11.18
C PHE A 133 -4.77 -8.09 12.64
N THR A 134 -5.88 -7.46 12.99
CA THR A 134 -6.41 -7.46 14.36
C THR A 134 -6.71 -8.86 14.87
N ALA A 135 -7.20 -9.75 14.00
CA ALA A 135 -7.51 -11.13 14.38
C ALA A 135 -6.28 -12.00 14.66
N PHE A 136 -5.18 -11.78 13.92
CA PHE A 136 -3.99 -12.63 13.99
C PHE A 136 -2.76 -11.89 14.53
N GLU A 137 -2.96 -10.78 15.24
CA GLU A 137 -1.90 -9.96 15.82
C GLU A 137 -1.03 -10.79 16.77
N GLU A 138 -1.66 -11.61 17.62
CA GLU A 138 -0.94 -12.50 18.54
C GLU A 138 -0.09 -13.55 17.82
N TYR A 139 -0.60 -14.11 16.71
CA TYR A 139 0.16 -15.05 15.88
C TYR A 139 1.33 -14.38 15.18
N ILE A 140 1.14 -13.18 14.63
CA ILE A 140 2.23 -12.40 14.02
C ILE A 140 3.32 -12.12 15.07
N ALA A 141 2.92 -11.76 16.30
CA ALA A 141 3.86 -11.53 17.38
C ALA A 141 4.59 -12.81 17.82
N TYR A 142 3.90 -13.96 17.82
CA TYR A 142 4.50 -15.27 18.08
C TYR A 142 5.50 -15.66 16.99
N ASP A 143 5.11 -15.61 15.72
CA ASP A 143 5.95 -15.97 14.57
C ASP A 143 7.23 -15.10 14.50
N ARG A 144 7.14 -13.83 14.90
CA ARG A 144 8.31 -12.95 14.99
C ARG A 144 9.31 -13.34 16.06
N ARG A 145 8.86 -13.93 17.16
CA ARG A 145 9.73 -14.40 18.24
C ARG A 145 10.40 -15.72 17.86
N GLU A 146 9.67 -16.61 17.21
CA GLU A 146 10.16 -17.95 16.86
C GLU A 146 11.02 -17.96 15.58
N HIS A 147 10.63 -17.20 14.55
CA HIS A 147 11.25 -17.28 13.23
C HIS A 147 12.05 -16.03 12.86
N SER A 148 11.39 -14.88 12.70
CA SER A 148 12.07 -13.64 12.28
C SER A 148 11.39 -12.38 12.77
N PRO A 149 12.11 -11.45 13.42
CA PRO A 149 11.51 -10.22 13.93
C PRO A 149 10.96 -9.30 12.84
N MET A 150 11.35 -9.53 11.58
CA MET A 150 10.94 -8.73 10.43
C MET A 150 9.68 -9.26 9.74
N THR A 151 9.13 -10.40 10.15
CA THR A 151 7.97 -11.01 9.51
C THR A 151 6.75 -10.09 9.55
N TYR A 152 6.11 -9.86 8.40
CA TYR A 152 4.88 -9.06 8.25
C TYR A 152 4.98 -7.58 8.70
N ILE A 153 6.19 -7.01 8.74
CA ILE A 153 6.40 -5.65 9.25
C ILE A 153 5.77 -4.59 8.32
N LYS A 154 5.78 -4.82 7.00
CA LYS A 154 5.21 -3.87 6.04
C LYS A 154 3.70 -3.89 6.10
N TYR A 155 3.13 -5.08 6.26
CA TYR A 155 1.70 -5.27 6.46
C TYR A 155 1.21 -4.57 7.73
N GLU A 156 1.91 -4.74 8.85
CA GLU A 156 1.59 -4.02 10.08
C GLU A 156 1.65 -2.49 9.88
N ALA A 157 2.72 -1.99 9.26
CA ALA A 157 2.91 -0.56 9.05
C ALA A 157 1.76 0.06 8.25
N ILE A 158 1.33 -0.60 7.17
CA ILE A 158 0.27 -0.07 6.32
C ILE A 158 -1.11 -0.15 7.00
N VAL A 159 -1.38 -1.21 7.76
CA VAL A 159 -2.62 -1.35 8.52
C VAL A 159 -2.70 -0.29 9.61
N LYS A 160 -1.63 -0.07 10.38
CA LYS A 160 -1.58 0.98 11.41
C LYS A 160 -1.79 2.37 10.82
N LYS A 161 -1.13 2.67 9.69
CA LYS A 161 -1.35 3.90 8.93
C LYS A 161 -2.84 4.10 8.62
N TRP A 162 -3.51 3.07 8.08
CA TRP A 162 -4.92 3.19 7.73
C TRP A 162 -5.87 3.26 8.94
N ILE A 163 -5.53 2.62 10.06
CA ILE A 163 -6.28 2.76 11.32
C ILE A 163 -6.19 4.20 11.83
N ASP A 164 -4.99 4.78 11.84
CA ASP A 164 -4.80 6.16 12.30
C ASP A 164 -5.52 7.17 11.40
N GLU A 165 -5.54 6.94 10.09
CA GLU A 165 -6.34 7.73 9.15
C GLU A 165 -7.84 7.62 9.44
N GLU A 166 -8.35 6.43 9.76
CA GLU A 166 -9.77 6.22 10.11
C GLU A 166 -10.13 6.96 11.40
N ARG A 167 -9.26 6.88 12.40
CA ARG A 167 -9.44 7.60 13.67
C ARG A 167 -9.47 9.10 13.45
N LYS A 168 -8.57 9.64 12.62
CA LYS A 168 -8.58 11.06 12.24
C LYS A 168 -9.86 11.47 11.52
N GLU A 169 -10.33 10.65 10.57
CA GLU A 169 -11.61 10.85 9.87
C GLU A 169 -12.80 10.90 10.84
N GLN A 170 -12.72 10.17 11.97
CA GLN A 170 -13.73 10.11 13.02
C GLN A 170 -13.50 11.12 14.18
N GLY A 171 -12.47 11.97 14.11
CA GLY A 171 -12.13 12.92 15.18
C GLY A 171 -11.47 12.31 16.43
N LEU A 172 -11.02 11.05 16.36
CA LEU A 172 -10.30 10.36 17.44
C LEU A 172 -8.77 10.60 17.35
N PRO A 173 -8.04 10.68 18.49
CA PRO A 173 -6.58 10.78 18.49
C PRO A 173 -5.95 9.52 17.88
N PRO A 174 -4.72 9.55 17.31
CA PRO A 174 -4.08 8.37 16.72
C PRO A 174 -3.69 7.30 17.76
N THR A 175 -3.50 6.06 17.31
CA THR A 175 -3.00 4.97 18.17
C THR A 175 -1.59 5.28 18.66
N GLY A 176 -1.30 5.06 19.95
CA GLY A 176 0.05 5.25 20.52
C GLY A 176 0.32 6.61 21.18
N LYS A 177 -0.53 7.64 20.99
CA LYS A 177 -0.53 8.80 21.89
C LYS A 177 -1.42 8.50 23.09
N VAL A 178 -0.86 7.85 24.11
CA VAL A 178 -1.44 7.92 25.45
C VAL A 178 -1.24 9.38 25.88
N CYS A 179 -2.29 10.20 25.78
CA CYS A 179 -2.31 11.47 26.50
C CYS A 179 -2.14 11.11 27.97
N GLN A 180 -0.95 11.34 28.52
CA GLN A 180 -0.78 11.40 29.96
C GLN A 180 -1.60 12.60 30.41
N CYS A 181 -2.86 12.38 30.79
CA CYS A 181 -3.58 13.38 31.58
C CYS A 181 -2.78 13.55 32.86
N LYS A 182 -1.99 14.63 32.94
CA LYS A 182 -1.60 15.17 34.23
C LYS A 182 -2.89 15.70 34.84
N SER A 183 -3.47 14.95 35.78
CA SER A 183 -4.55 15.45 36.61
C SER A 183 -4.03 16.67 37.37
N VAL A 184 -4.53 17.85 37.02
CA VAL A 184 -4.29 19.06 37.80
C VAL A 184 -5.49 19.23 38.71
N SER A 185 -5.24 19.23 40.02
CA SER A 185 -6.27 19.51 41.03
C SER A 185 -6.15 20.97 41.43
N VAL A 186 -7.22 21.74 41.20
CA VAL A 186 -7.37 23.12 41.68
C VAL A 186 -8.66 23.17 42.47
N ASP A 187 -8.59 23.66 43.71
CA ASP A 187 -9.76 23.83 44.61
C ASP A 187 -10.65 22.59 44.79
N GLY A 188 -10.04 21.40 44.87
CA GLY A 188 -10.77 20.14 45.12
C GLY A 188 -11.45 19.53 43.88
N TYR A 189 -11.29 20.13 42.70
CA TYR A 189 -11.79 19.59 41.44
C TYR A 189 -10.62 19.11 40.57
N THR A 190 -10.72 17.88 40.06
CA THR A 190 -9.73 17.30 39.15
C THR A 190 -10.12 17.58 37.71
N PHE A 191 -9.27 18.30 36.98
CA PHE A 191 -9.47 18.56 35.55
C PHE A 191 -8.45 17.78 34.70
N CYS A 192 -8.92 17.07 33.67
CA CYS A 192 -8.08 16.63 32.54
C CYS A 192 -7.99 17.81 31.58
N SER A 193 -6.91 18.58 31.64
CA SER A 193 -6.60 19.55 30.58
C SER A 193 -6.09 18.77 29.36
N SER A 194 -6.95 18.59 28.35
CA SER A 194 -6.56 18.00 27.08
C SER A 194 -5.78 19.01 26.25
N VAL A 195 -4.48 19.14 26.52
CA VAL A 195 -3.55 19.69 25.52
C VAL A 195 -2.83 18.50 24.89
N CYS A 196 -3.17 18.23 23.63
CA CYS A 196 -2.44 17.31 22.76
C CYS A 196 -1.31 18.04 22.03
#